data_AF-A0A7J4QS09-F1
#
_entry.id   AF-A0A7J4QS09-F1
#
_cell.length_a   1.000
_cell.length_b   1.000
_cell.length_c   1.000
_cell.angle_alpha   90.00
_cell.angle_beta   90.00
_cell.angle_gamma   90.00
#
_symmetry.space_group_name_H-M   'P 1'
#
loop_
_entity.id
_entity.type
_entity.pdbx_description
1 polymer ?
#
loop_
_entity_poly.entity_id
_entity_poly.type
_entity_poly.pdbx_seq_one_letter_code
_entity_poly.pdbx_strand_id
1 'polypeptide(L)'
;MDATQSNDFYVGFNHGNEYTATYSSENGITIGSSIDGYEMIVASKGTSVKADANWNDFNEWRISQCVPWPGQEITQKHHALASGLSHDVHPAKGCYIGQEVLTRMVSRGKQGRKLVTVSNEEAKPSEVTTKGSTHSLSIVRV
;
A
#
# COMPACT_ATOMS: atom_id res chain seq x y z
N MET A 1 -6.56 -19.43 -21.55
CA MET A 1 -5.09 -19.32 -21.56
C MET A 1 -4.76 -18.34 -20.46
N ASP A 2 -4.13 -18.82 -19.39
CA ASP A 2 -3.94 -18.07 -18.15
C ASP A 2 -2.53 -17.45 -18.16
N ALA A 3 -2.45 -16.13 -17.97
CA ALA A 3 -1.18 -15.41 -18.01
C ALA A 3 -0.24 -15.79 -16.85
N THR A 4 -0.77 -16.34 -15.74
CA THR A 4 0.02 -16.82 -14.60
C THR A 4 0.85 -18.07 -14.90
N GLN A 5 0.53 -18.83 -15.97
CA GLN A 5 1.29 -20.03 -16.34
C GLN A 5 2.66 -19.71 -16.97
N SER A 6 2.90 -18.44 -17.33
CA SER A 6 4.13 -17.98 -17.98
C SER A 6 4.74 -16.72 -17.36
N ASN A 7 4.03 -16.05 -16.43
CA ASN A 7 4.44 -14.77 -15.85
C ASN A 7 4.03 -14.69 -14.37
N ASP A 8 4.89 -14.10 -13.54
CA ASP A 8 4.58 -13.77 -12.14
C ASP A 8 4.05 -12.32 -12.03
N PHE A 9 3.14 -12.07 -11.09
CA PHE A 9 2.39 -10.81 -10.97
C PHE A 9 2.62 -10.09 -9.62
N TYR A 10 2.83 -8.77 -9.66
CA TYR A 10 3.12 -7.91 -8.50
C TYR A 10 2.38 -6.55 -8.63
N VAL A 11 2.19 -5.77 -7.54
CA VAL A 11 1.32 -4.56 -7.47
C VAL A 11 2.00 -3.38 -6.74
N GLY A 12 1.71 -2.12 -7.12
CA GLY A 12 2.18 -0.88 -6.42
C GLY A 12 1.29 0.38 -6.53
N PHE A 13 1.46 1.39 -5.65
CA PHE A 13 0.56 2.56 -5.34
C PHE A 13 1.33 3.90 -5.00
N ASN A 14 0.65 5.11 -4.91
CA ASN A 14 0.81 6.64 -4.60
C ASN A 14 1.84 7.79 -5.09
N HIS A 15 2.00 8.22 -6.39
CA HIS A 15 2.97 9.22 -6.97
C HIS A 15 2.76 10.68 -6.53
N GLY A 16 3.83 11.49 -6.71
CA GLY A 16 3.66 12.92 -6.93
C GLY A 16 2.72 13.17 -8.12
N ASN A 17 1.66 13.96 -7.90
CA ASN A 17 0.55 14.11 -8.83
C ASN A 17 0.86 15.00 -10.05
N GLU A 18 1.58 14.45 -11.03
CA GLU A 18 1.27 14.60 -12.45
C GLU A 18 1.24 13.19 -13.02
N TYR A 19 0.04 12.59 -13.16
CA TYR A 19 -0.17 11.13 -13.31
C TYR A 19 0.56 10.48 -14.49
N THR A 20 1.85 10.23 -14.31
CA THR A 20 2.77 9.67 -15.28
C THR A 20 3.74 8.78 -14.53
N ALA A 21 3.35 7.53 -14.32
CA ALA A 21 4.30 6.50 -13.96
C ALA A 21 5.32 6.38 -15.10
N THR A 22 6.56 6.82 -14.87
CA THR A 22 7.63 6.58 -15.81
C THR A 22 7.91 5.08 -15.82
N TYR A 23 7.60 4.44 -16.94
CA TYR A 23 7.99 3.06 -17.17
C TYR A 23 9.06 2.99 -18.26
N SER A 24 10.08 2.18 -18.02
CA SER A 24 11.02 1.74 -19.05
C SER A 24 10.83 0.25 -19.26
N SER A 25 11.00 -0.22 -20.50
CA SER A 25 11.00 -1.65 -20.82
C SER A 25 12.15 -1.94 -21.77
N GLU A 26 13.16 -2.64 -21.28
CA GLU A 26 14.38 -2.94 -22.01
C GLU A 26 14.90 -4.33 -21.61
N ASN A 27 15.41 -5.10 -22.58
CA ASN A 27 16.03 -6.42 -22.36
C ASN A 27 15.18 -7.40 -21.52
N GLY A 28 13.85 -7.31 -21.64
CA GLY A 28 12.89 -8.15 -20.93
C GLY A 28 12.62 -7.73 -19.47
N ILE A 29 13.11 -6.58 -19.04
CA ILE A 29 12.85 -5.96 -17.73
C ILE A 29 11.93 -4.76 -17.96
N THR A 30 10.81 -4.70 -17.25
CA THR A 30 9.96 -3.50 -17.17
C THR A 30 10.06 -2.92 -15.78
N ILE A 31 10.58 -1.71 -15.66
CA ILE A 31 10.58 -0.94 -14.41
C ILE A 31 9.46 0.09 -14.55
N GLY A 32 8.42 -0.02 -13.75
CA GLY A 32 7.50 1.07 -13.51
C GLY A 32 7.90 1.73 -12.20
N SER A 33 8.46 2.94 -12.27
CA SER A 33 8.54 3.76 -11.06
C SER A 33 7.12 3.87 -10.52
N SER A 34 7.00 3.49 -9.26
CA SER A 34 5.74 3.35 -8.57
C SER A 34 5.59 4.50 -7.61
N ILE A 35 4.45 4.43 -6.98
CA ILE A 35 3.63 5.60 -6.95
C ILE A 35 4.13 6.29 -5.61
N ASP A 36 4.16 5.66 -4.42
CA ASP A 36 4.67 6.17 -3.14
C ASP A 36 6.20 6.45 -3.10
N GLY A 37 6.94 6.34 -4.20
CA GLY A 37 8.41 6.44 -4.22
C GLY A 37 9.15 5.11 -4.08
N TYR A 38 8.49 4.00 -4.42
CA TYR A 38 9.13 2.71 -4.70
C TYR A 38 8.97 2.35 -6.18
N GLU A 39 9.58 1.27 -6.65
CA GLU A 39 9.44 0.83 -8.04
C GLU A 39 8.86 -0.59 -8.12
N MET A 40 8.05 -0.85 -9.15
CA MET A 40 7.67 -2.21 -9.54
C MET A 40 8.59 -2.65 -10.67
N ILE A 41 9.34 -3.72 -10.44
CA ILE A 41 10.18 -4.33 -11.48
C ILE A 41 9.62 -5.69 -11.86
N VAL A 42 9.28 -5.85 -13.14
CA VAL A 42 8.79 -7.10 -13.74
C VAL A 42 9.83 -7.59 -14.72
N ALA A 43 10.46 -8.73 -14.42
CA ALA A 43 11.48 -9.34 -15.26
C ALA A 43 10.95 -10.59 -15.97
N SER A 44 11.33 -10.76 -17.24
CA SER A 44 11.04 -11.96 -18.02
C SER A 44 11.71 -13.18 -17.38
N LYS A 45 11.08 -14.35 -17.49
CA LYS A 45 11.57 -15.59 -16.89
C LYS A 45 13.01 -15.90 -17.32
N GLY A 46 13.93 -15.98 -16.35
CA GLY A 46 15.36 -16.21 -16.58
C GLY A 46 16.22 -14.93 -16.63
N THR A 47 15.60 -13.75 -16.67
CA THR A 47 16.29 -12.46 -16.55
C THR A 47 16.45 -12.09 -15.08
N SER A 48 17.69 -11.84 -14.63
CA SER A 48 17.97 -11.42 -13.26
C SER A 48 18.03 -9.90 -13.14
N VAL A 49 17.31 -9.37 -12.15
CA VAL A 49 17.44 -7.98 -11.68
C VAL A 49 18.13 -8.01 -10.32
N LYS A 50 19.12 -7.14 -10.12
CA LYS A 50 19.70 -6.92 -8.80
C LYS A 50 18.76 -6.01 -8.01
N ALA A 51 17.98 -6.59 -7.09
CA ALA A 51 17.23 -5.80 -6.12
C ALA A 51 18.20 -5.25 -5.06
N ASP A 52 18.15 -3.94 -4.80
CA ASP A 52 19.07 -3.28 -3.86
C ASP A 52 18.60 -3.32 -2.40
N ALA A 53 17.39 -3.82 -2.14
CA ALA A 53 16.76 -3.87 -0.81
C ALA A 53 16.08 -5.23 -0.54
N ASN A 54 16.07 -5.64 0.72
CA ASN A 54 15.29 -6.80 1.19
C ASN A 54 13.96 -6.39 1.83
N TRP A 55 13.15 -7.37 2.23
CA TRP A 55 11.78 -7.12 2.73
C TRP A 55 11.74 -6.35 4.07
N ASN A 56 12.77 -6.45 4.90
CA ASN A 56 12.88 -5.62 6.11
C ASN A 56 13.20 -4.18 5.77
N ASP A 57 14.17 -3.93 4.87
CA ASP A 57 14.56 -2.58 4.46
C ASP A 57 13.35 -1.83 3.86
N PHE A 58 12.56 -2.54 3.03
CA PHE A 58 11.32 -2.01 2.48
C PHE A 58 10.26 -1.74 3.56
N ASN A 59 10.13 -2.61 4.59
CA ASN A 59 9.20 -2.36 5.69
C ASN A 59 9.61 -1.15 6.54
N GLU A 60 10.89 -0.95 6.85
CA GLU A 60 11.38 0.26 7.53
C GLU A 60 11.04 1.51 6.70
N TRP A 61 11.27 1.47 5.38
CA TRP A 61 10.90 2.55 4.48
C TRP A 61 9.38 2.82 4.49
N ARG A 62 8.53 1.79 4.33
CA ARG A 62 7.06 1.93 4.39
C ARG A 62 6.58 2.53 5.71
N ILE A 63 7.18 2.12 6.82
CA ILE A 63 6.86 2.66 8.16
C ILE A 63 7.22 4.15 8.21
N SER A 64 8.37 4.56 7.66
CA SER A 64 8.75 5.99 7.61
C SER A 64 7.82 6.85 6.76
N GLN A 65 7.26 6.29 5.68
CA GLN A 65 6.38 6.99 4.73
C GLN A 65 4.87 6.78 4.99
N CYS A 66 4.49 6.01 6.01
CA CYS A 66 3.11 5.62 6.32
C CYS A 66 2.37 4.82 5.22
N VAL A 67 3.09 3.93 4.52
CA VAL A 67 2.64 3.24 3.29
C VAL A 67 1.98 1.88 3.60
N PRO A 68 0.66 1.70 3.37
CA PRO A 68 -0.08 0.49 3.75
C PRO A 68 0.09 -0.67 2.76
N TRP A 69 0.46 -1.87 3.20
CA TRP A 69 0.70 -3.00 2.26
C TRP A 69 -0.44 -4.04 2.20
N PRO A 70 -0.75 -4.61 1.01
CA PRO A 70 -1.62 -5.79 0.86
C PRO A 70 -1.23 -6.95 1.79
N GLY A 71 -2.19 -7.46 2.56
CA GLY A 71 -1.96 -8.52 3.54
C GLY A 71 -1.38 -8.07 4.89
N GLN A 72 -0.99 -6.79 5.02
CA GLN A 72 -0.58 -6.16 6.29
C GLN A 72 -1.67 -5.17 6.77
N GLU A 73 -1.59 -3.91 6.34
CA GLU A 73 -2.57 -2.86 6.65
C GLU A 73 -3.85 -3.00 5.81
N ILE A 74 -3.75 -3.52 4.59
CA ILE A 74 -4.86 -3.71 3.66
C ILE A 74 -5.34 -5.17 3.75
N THR A 75 -6.36 -5.39 4.57
CA THR A 75 -6.99 -6.71 4.79
C THR A 75 -8.49 -6.57 5.00
N GLN A 76 -9.24 -7.68 4.95
CA GLN A 76 -10.69 -7.70 5.22
C GLN A 76 -11.08 -7.25 6.64
N LYS A 77 -10.12 -7.12 7.57
CA LYS A 77 -10.38 -6.67 8.95
C LYS A 77 -10.62 -5.17 9.07
N HIS A 78 -10.24 -4.38 8.06
CA HIS A 78 -10.25 -2.92 8.10
C HIS A 78 -10.90 -2.37 6.82
N HIS A 79 -11.63 -1.28 6.94
CA HIS A 79 -12.17 -0.56 5.78
C HIS A 79 -11.11 0.38 5.21
N ALA A 80 -11.16 0.67 3.91
CA ALA A 80 -10.16 1.46 3.18
C ALA A 80 -9.69 2.73 3.91
N LEU A 81 -10.61 3.52 4.47
CA LEU A 81 -10.29 4.75 5.21
C LEU A 81 -9.40 4.49 6.46
N ALA A 82 -9.62 3.37 7.17
CA ALA A 82 -8.80 2.99 8.33
C ALA A 82 -7.41 2.49 7.93
N SER A 83 -7.26 1.97 6.71
CA SER A 83 -5.98 1.56 6.12
C SER A 83 -5.25 2.70 5.38
N GLY A 84 -5.68 3.96 5.55
CA GLY A 84 -5.02 5.13 4.95
C GLY A 84 -5.42 5.46 3.51
N LEU A 85 -6.25 4.64 2.86
CA LEU A 85 -6.62 4.75 1.44
C LEU A 85 -7.77 5.76 1.20
N SER A 86 -7.80 6.88 1.92
CA SER A 86 -8.92 7.84 1.81
C SER A 86 -8.93 8.60 0.49
N HIS A 87 -7.76 8.85 -0.10
CA HIS A 87 -7.61 9.51 -1.41
C HIS A 87 -8.05 8.62 -2.59
N ASP A 88 -7.91 7.30 -2.49
CA ASP A 88 -8.34 6.35 -3.53
C ASP A 88 -9.87 6.11 -3.55
N VAL A 89 -10.56 6.50 -2.48
CA VAL A 89 -12.01 6.29 -2.30
C VAL A 89 -12.79 7.48 -2.84
N HIS A 90 -12.84 7.60 -4.17
CA HIS A 90 -13.56 8.70 -4.82
C HIS A 90 -15.08 8.65 -4.51
N PRO A 91 -15.69 9.71 -3.93
CA PRO A 91 -17.07 9.68 -3.44
C PRO A 91 -18.12 9.74 -4.56
N ALA A 92 -17.81 10.42 -5.68
CA ALA A 92 -18.71 10.62 -6.80
C ALA A 92 -18.49 9.64 -7.97
N LYS A 93 -17.78 8.52 -7.74
CA LYS A 93 -17.71 7.42 -8.72
C LYS A 93 -18.99 6.57 -8.66
N GLY A 94 -19.29 5.87 -9.74
CA GLY A 94 -20.47 4.99 -9.83
C GLY A 94 -20.50 3.91 -8.74
N CYS A 95 -21.70 3.38 -8.48
CA CYS A 95 -21.98 2.49 -7.34
C CYS A 95 -21.00 1.32 -7.23
N TYR A 96 -20.30 1.21 -6.09
CA TYR A 96 -19.41 0.10 -5.77
C TYR A 96 -19.74 -0.54 -4.40
N ILE A 97 -19.31 -1.79 -4.21
CA ILE A 97 -19.58 -2.57 -3.00
C ILE A 97 -19.02 -1.85 -1.76
N GLY A 98 -19.85 -1.64 -0.75
CA GLY A 98 -19.48 -0.98 0.51
C GLY A 98 -19.53 0.55 0.49
N GLN A 99 -19.82 1.20 -0.66
CA GLN A 99 -19.85 2.67 -0.78
C GLN A 99 -20.79 3.33 0.24
N GLU A 100 -22.01 2.82 0.44
CA GLU A 100 -22.97 3.40 1.39
C GLU A 100 -22.38 3.51 2.81
N VAL A 101 -21.69 2.46 3.27
CA VAL A 101 -21.05 2.41 4.60
C VAL A 101 -19.94 3.46 4.70
N LEU A 102 -19.08 3.55 3.68
CA LEU A 102 -17.97 4.51 3.65
C LEU A 102 -18.49 5.96 3.59
N THR A 103 -19.44 6.26 2.69
CA THR A 103 -20.09 7.57 2.59
C THR A 103 -20.79 7.95 3.91
N ARG A 104 -21.43 6.98 4.59
CA ARG A 104 -22.05 7.18 5.91
C ARG A 104 -21.04 7.44 7.03
N MET A 105 -19.85 6.85 6.98
CA MET A 105 -18.77 7.14 7.94
C MET A 105 -18.23 8.56 7.73
N VAL A 106 -17.91 8.93 6.48
CA VAL A 106 -17.36 10.24 6.11
C VAL A 106 -18.34 11.36 6.44
N SER A 107 -19.58 11.28 5.97
CA SER A 107 -20.63 12.31 6.20
C SER A 107 -20.97 12.56 7.68
N ARG A 108 -20.63 11.63 8.57
CA ARG A 108 -20.87 11.73 10.02
C ARG A 108 -19.60 12.06 10.82
N GLY A 109 -18.43 12.12 10.18
CA GLY A 109 -17.14 12.22 10.88
C GLY A 109 -16.83 11.01 11.76
N LYS A 110 -17.43 9.84 11.50
CA LYS A 110 -17.34 8.64 12.35
C LYS A 110 -16.56 7.52 11.67
N GLN A 111 -15.30 7.80 11.36
CA GLN A 111 -14.37 6.81 10.81
C GLN A 111 -13.89 5.80 11.87
N GLY A 112 -13.71 6.25 13.13
CA GLY A 112 -13.42 5.40 14.30
C GLY A 112 -12.03 4.73 14.34
N ARG A 113 -11.34 4.57 13.20
CA ARG A 113 -9.94 4.13 13.11
C ARG A 113 -9.16 4.81 11.99
N LYS A 114 -7.85 4.97 12.16
CA LYS A 114 -6.90 5.44 11.12
C LYS A 114 -5.57 4.67 11.19
N LEU A 115 -4.86 4.66 10.06
CA LEU A 115 -3.46 4.24 9.99
C LEU A 115 -2.55 5.36 10.50
N VAL A 116 -1.51 4.99 11.25
CA VAL A 116 -0.45 5.88 11.73
C VAL A 116 0.88 5.13 11.80
N THR A 117 1.97 5.86 11.65
CA THR A 117 3.28 5.50 12.18
C THR A 117 3.36 5.93 13.64
N VAL A 118 3.76 5.03 14.54
CA VAL A 118 3.90 5.26 15.99
C VAL A 118 5.25 4.73 16.47
N SER A 119 5.82 5.33 17.52
CA SER A 119 7.04 4.81 18.13
C SER A 119 6.76 3.44 18.77
N ASN A 120 7.76 2.56 18.81
CA ASN A 120 7.63 1.24 19.42
C ASN A 120 7.38 1.28 20.94
N GLU A 121 7.63 2.42 21.59
CA GLU A 121 7.37 2.65 23.01
C GLU A 121 5.90 3.02 23.29
N GLU A 122 5.27 3.76 22.36
CA GLU A 122 3.86 4.19 22.46
C GLU A 122 2.88 3.20 21.80
N ALA A 123 3.37 2.34 20.91
CA ALA A 123 2.57 1.40 20.13
C ALA A 123 1.88 0.35 21.02
N LYS A 124 0.54 0.29 20.96
CA LYS A 124 -0.22 -0.80 21.59
C LYS A 124 -0.03 -2.08 20.77
N PRO A 125 0.46 -3.20 21.34
CA PRO A 125 0.74 -4.42 20.58
C PRO A 125 -0.45 -5.02 19.81
N SER A 126 -1.69 -4.72 20.23
CA SER A 126 -2.93 -5.14 19.56
C SER A 126 -3.38 -4.23 18.41
N GLU A 127 -2.72 -3.09 18.19
CA GLU A 127 -3.02 -2.14 17.11
C GLU A 127 -1.92 -2.12 16.02
N VAL A 128 -0.74 -2.67 16.31
CA VAL A 128 0.38 -2.83 15.36
C VAL A 128 0.03 -3.78 14.21
N THR A 129 0.34 -3.37 12.98
CA THR A 129 0.17 -4.16 11.75
C THR A 129 1.52 -4.57 11.16
N THR A 130 2.41 -3.62 10.90
CA THR A 130 3.82 -3.88 10.52
C THR A 130 4.74 -3.34 11.61
N LYS A 131 5.60 -4.18 12.19
CA LYS A 131 6.61 -3.78 13.17
C LYS A 131 7.95 -3.49 12.52
N GLY A 132 8.54 -2.33 12.83
CA GLY A 132 9.92 -1.97 12.46
C GLY A 132 10.84 -1.81 13.66
N SER A 133 12.03 -1.28 13.40
CA SER A 133 13.14 -1.12 14.35
C SER A 133 12.81 -0.18 15.52
N THR A 134 12.42 1.05 15.20
CA THR A 134 12.11 2.13 16.15
C THR A 134 10.64 2.52 16.17
N HIS A 135 9.96 2.33 15.03
CA HIS A 135 8.57 2.68 14.81
C HIS A 135 7.81 1.49 14.20
N SER A 136 6.48 1.55 14.27
CA SER A 136 5.57 0.56 13.69
C SER A 136 4.42 1.26 12.97
N LEU A 137 3.88 0.62 11.93
CA LEU A 137 2.55 0.94 11.42
C LEU A 137 1.50 0.36 12.37
N SER A 138 0.47 1.14 12.67
CA SER A 138 -0.64 0.73 13.54
C SER A 138 -1.96 1.30 13.05
N ILE A 139 -3.04 0.51 13.19
CA ILE A 139 -4.41 0.96 12.92
C ILE A 139 -5.08 1.23 14.27
N VAL A 140 -5.04 2.49 14.70
CA VAL A 140 -5.47 2.98 16.01
C VAL A 140 -6.89 3.54 15.98
N ARG A 141 -7.57 3.57 17.14
CA ARG A 141 -8.85 4.29 17.29
C ARG A 141 -8.69 5.82 17.23
N VAL A 142 -9.74 6.50 16.74
CA VAL A 142 -9.92 7.96 16.72
C VAL A 142 -11.30 8.35 17.23
#